data_AF-A0A420F2R4-F1
#
_entry.id   AF-A0A420F2R4-F1
#
_cell.length_a   1.000
_cell.length_b   1.000
_cell.length_c   1.000
_cell.angle_alpha   90.00
_cell.angle_beta   90.00
_cell.angle_gamma   90.00
#
_symmetry.space_group_name_H-M   'P 1'
#
loop_
_entity.id
_entity.type
_entity.pdbx_description
1 polymer ?
#
loop_
_entity_poly.entity_id
_entity_poly.type
_entity_poly.pdbx_seq_one_letter_code
_entity_poly.pdbx_strand_id
1 'polypeptide(L)'
;MIVAVRLRAMRCDGRVARDRERWSRGYGVALLRKRESAQQATYVELFFDLVMVFALNRLLSSGVADLEVPGQAPADYLARWAGLGRTLLLFAPLLWTWTITAYLTARFDPRTPALQRSTLVAAFAVLIMGTSVPHAFDGAGGLSFALVYTLNQVGRLLIFVYIIGAHPLGRLYVRATVWLAVGGAFWILGGLTTGGAQVVLWILAVIVDFGAARLGWPLPRLGRGRQAVWEMAPHHLAERYQQLMLIALGETILAVGITFTTNKDRPGGYESLGLLTA
;
A
#
# COMPACT_ATOMS: atom_id res chain seq x y z
N MET A 1 -51.38 -30.76 -16.14
CA MET A 1 -50.29 -31.23 -17.02
C MET A 1 -48.96 -30.81 -16.40
N ILE A 2 -48.36 -31.67 -15.57
CA ILE A 2 -47.13 -31.38 -14.80
C ILE A 2 -45.95 -31.91 -15.61
N VAL A 3 -45.03 -31.04 -16.01
CA VAL A 3 -43.83 -31.39 -16.77
C VAL A 3 -42.72 -31.79 -15.80
N ALA A 4 -42.34 -33.06 -15.81
CA ALA A 4 -41.21 -33.60 -15.05
C ALA A 4 -39.89 -33.29 -15.76
N VAL A 5 -39.03 -32.48 -15.13
CA VAL A 5 -37.64 -32.24 -15.58
C VAL A 5 -36.74 -33.34 -15.02
N ARG A 6 -36.18 -34.14 -15.92
CA ARG A 6 -35.27 -35.25 -15.62
C ARG A 6 -33.87 -34.69 -15.32
N LEU A 7 -33.48 -34.62 -14.05
CA LEU A 7 -32.12 -34.24 -13.64
C LEU A 7 -31.12 -35.33 -14.05
N ARG A 8 -30.24 -35.00 -15.01
CA ARG A 8 -29.10 -35.82 -15.39
C ARG A 8 -27.97 -35.54 -14.39
N ALA A 9 -27.63 -36.51 -13.55
CA ALA A 9 -26.51 -36.39 -12.62
C ALA A 9 -25.22 -36.12 -13.40
N MET A 10 -24.62 -34.94 -13.22
CA MET A 10 -23.24 -34.68 -13.62
C MET A 10 -22.34 -35.60 -12.79
N ARG A 11 -21.77 -36.62 -13.43
CA ARG A 11 -20.62 -37.34 -12.87
C ARG A 11 -19.52 -36.32 -12.61
N CYS A 12 -19.16 -36.11 -11.34
CA CYS A 12 -17.95 -35.40 -10.98
C CYS A 12 -16.76 -36.11 -11.64
N ASP A 13 -16.17 -35.46 -12.64
CA ASP A 13 -15.00 -35.94 -13.37
C ASP A 13 -13.84 -36.11 -12.38
N GLY A 14 -13.36 -37.35 -12.23
CA GLY A 14 -12.25 -37.73 -11.35
C GLY A 14 -10.94 -37.01 -11.68
N ARG A 15 -10.85 -36.31 -12.81
CA ARG A 15 -9.73 -35.41 -13.14
C ARG A 15 -9.59 -34.23 -12.17
N VAL A 16 -10.69 -33.66 -11.68
CA VAL A 16 -10.64 -32.50 -10.76
C VAL A 16 -10.08 -32.90 -9.39
N ALA A 17 -10.38 -34.12 -8.92
CA ALA A 17 -9.85 -34.66 -7.68
C ALA A 17 -8.34 -34.95 -7.78
N ARG A 18 -7.90 -35.50 -8.92
CA ARG A 18 -6.50 -35.85 -9.17
C ARG A 18 -5.60 -34.61 -9.32
N ASP A 19 -6.13 -33.53 -9.90
CA ASP A 19 -5.42 -32.25 -9.95
C ASP A 19 -5.29 -31.65 -8.53
N ARG A 20 -6.34 -31.70 -7.69
CA ARG A 20 -6.28 -31.20 -6.29
C ARG A 20 -5.15 -31.82 -5.47
N GLU A 21 -4.91 -33.13 -5.61
CA GLU A 21 -3.82 -33.82 -4.92
C GLU A 21 -2.43 -33.45 -5.45
N ARG A 22 -2.32 -33.01 -6.70
CA ARG A 22 -1.05 -32.57 -7.29
C ARG A 22 -0.69 -31.15 -6.84
N TRP A 23 -1.69 -30.28 -6.64
CA TRP A 23 -1.49 -28.93 -6.14
C TRP A 23 -1.24 -28.87 -4.63
N SER A 24 -1.66 -29.87 -3.85
CA SER A 24 -1.58 -29.86 -2.38
C SER A 24 -0.19 -30.15 -1.79
N ARG A 25 0.78 -30.59 -2.60
CA ARG A 25 2.12 -31.02 -2.11
C ARG A 25 3.20 -29.93 -2.13
N GLY A 26 2.86 -28.67 -2.42
CA GLY A 26 3.83 -27.58 -2.42
C GLY A 26 3.89 -26.82 -1.09
N TYR A 27 5.09 -26.42 -0.66
CA TYR A 27 5.30 -25.52 0.50
C TYR A 27 4.42 -24.25 0.43
N GLY A 28 4.09 -23.77 -0.76
CA GLY A 28 3.19 -22.63 -0.98
C GLY A 28 1.74 -22.84 -0.50
N VAL A 29 1.25 -24.09 -0.40
CA VAL A 29 -0.11 -24.36 0.10
C VAL A 29 -0.19 -24.28 1.62
N ALA A 30 0.90 -24.64 2.32
CA ALA A 30 1.00 -24.49 3.77
C ALA A 30 0.99 -23.02 4.21
N LEU A 31 1.33 -22.09 3.31
CA LEU A 31 1.33 -20.65 3.55
C LEU A 31 -0.03 -19.99 3.32
N LEU A 32 -0.98 -20.66 2.68
CA LEU A 32 -2.31 -20.09 2.43
C LEU A 32 -3.16 -20.13 3.70
N ARG A 33 -3.82 -19.03 4.01
CA ARG A 33 -4.58 -18.87 5.26
C ARG A 33 -5.79 -19.81 5.33
N LYS A 34 -5.95 -20.53 6.45
CA LYS A 34 -7.16 -21.33 6.75
C LYS A 34 -8.28 -20.43 7.27
N ARG A 35 -9.52 -20.68 6.84
CA ARG A 35 -10.73 -19.86 7.12
C ARG A 35 -11.02 -19.62 8.62
N GLU A 36 -10.59 -20.53 9.50
CA GLU A 36 -10.80 -20.42 10.96
C GLU A 36 -9.76 -19.53 11.67
N SER A 37 -8.59 -19.28 11.05
CA SER A 37 -7.56 -18.37 11.59
C SER A 37 -7.81 -16.89 11.25
N ALA A 38 -8.98 -16.59 10.69
CA ALA A 38 -9.39 -15.30 10.14
C ALA A 38 -9.49 -14.17 11.18
N GLN A 39 -9.68 -14.49 12.47
CA GLN A 39 -10.28 -13.54 13.43
C GLN A 39 -9.32 -12.59 14.18
N GLN A 40 -7.99 -12.73 14.08
CA GLN A 40 -7.06 -11.89 14.85
C GLN A 40 -5.98 -11.28 13.97
N ALA A 41 -5.90 -9.94 13.97
CA ALA A 41 -4.73 -9.23 13.49
C ALA A 41 -3.55 -9.50 14.43
N THR A 42 -2.40 -9.69 13.83
CA THR A 42 -1.14 -9.96 14.51
C THR A 42 -0.54 -8.64 15.00
N TYR A 43 0.16 -8.62 16.13
CA TYR A 43 0.80 -7.40 16.66
C TYR A 43 1.68 -6.65 15.64
N VAL A 44 2.35 -7.39 14.74
CA VAL A 44 3.20 -6.83 13.67
C VAL A 44 2.40 -6.03 12.64
N GLU A 45 1.16 -6.43 12.40
CA GLU A 45 0.28 -5.75 11.44
C GLU A 45 -0.26 -4.45 12.01
N LEU A 46 -0.63 -4.47 13.30
CA LEU A 46 -1.01 -3.27 14.03
C LEU A 46 0.15 -2.27 14.09
N PHE A 47 1.38 -2.75 14.33
CA PHE A 47 2.58 -1.92 14.29
C PHE A 47 2.81 -1.31 12.89
N PHE A 48 2.64 -2.10 11.83
CA PHE A 48 2.71 -1.59 10.46
C PHE A 48 1.66 -0.50 10.20
N ASP A 49 0.41 -0.72 10.62
CA ASP A 49 -0.66 0.27 10.45
C ASP A 49 -0.36 1.56 11.23
N LEU A 50 0.18 1.46 12.45
CA LEU A 50 0.63 2.63 13.22
C LEU A 50 1.72 3.43 12.48
N VAL A 51 2.73 2.74 11.93
CA VAL A 51 3.80 3.40 11.16
C VAL A 51 3.27 4.01 9.86
N MET A 52 2.26 3.38 9.24
CA MET A 52 1.57 3.95 8.09
C MET A 52 0.82 5.23 8.46
N VAL A 53 0.08 5.26 9.58
CA VAL A 53 -0.60 6.48 10.04
C VAL A 53 0.41 7.59 10.30
N PHE A 54 1.54 7.29 10.95
CA PHE A 54 2.63 8.27 11.12
C PHE A 54 3.11 8.84 9.77
N ALA A 55 3.35 7.98 8.77
CA ALA A 55 3.81 8.41 7.45
C ALA A 55 2.76 9.27 6.73
N LEU A 56 1.47 8.93 6.86
CA LEU A 56 0.36 9.73 6.35
C LEU A 56 0.27 11.08 7.04
N ASN A 57 0.48 11.15 8.36
CA ASN A 57 0.50 12.42 9.08
C ASN A 57 1.67 13.30 8.65
N ARG A 58 2.86 12.73 8.45
CA ARG A 58 4.00 13.47 7.88
C ARG A 58 3.69 14.04 6.50
N LEU A 59 2.99 13.27 5.66
CA LEU A 59 2.53 13.72 4.36
C LEU A 59 1.49 14.84 4.47
N LEU A 60 0.50 14.71 5.33
CA LEU A 60 -0.51 15.73 5.54
C LEU A 60 0.09 17.03 6.08
N SER A 61 0.96 16.95 7.09
CA SER A 61 1.64 18.14 7.64
C SER A 61 2.53 18.82 6.59
N SER A 62 3.25 18.05 5.77
CA SER A 62 4.06 18.61 4.68
C SER A 62 3.19 19.26 3.60
N GLY A 63 2.08 18.60 3.22
CA GLY A 63 1.17 19.10 2.19
C GLY A 63 0.40 20.35 2.62
N VAL A 64 0.04 20.47 3.90
CA VAL A 64 -0.61 21.69 4.44
C VAL A 64 0.37 22.86 4.43
N ALA A 65 1.63 22.65 4.82
CA ALA A 65 2.66 23.70 4.76
C ALA A 65 2.84 24.26 3.34
N ASP A 66 2.75 23.40 2.32
CA ASP A 66 2.79 23.82 0.91
C ASP A 66 1.57 24.66 0.48
N LEU A 67 0.44 24.60 1.21
CA LEU A 67 -0.79 25.34 0.92
C LEU A 67 -0.89 26.69 1.66
N GLU A 68 -0.14 26.87 2.75
CA GLU A 68 -0.23 28.01 3.66
C GLU A 68 0.81 29.12 3.42
N VAL A 69 1.58 29.06 2.31
CA VAL A 69 2.69 30.00 2.02
C VAL A 69 2.28 31.48 2.24
N PRO A 70 2.73 32.14 3.32
CA PRO A 70 2.29 33.47 3.69
C PRO A 70 2.77 34.50 2.67
N GLY A 71 1.85 35.27 2.07
CA GLY A 71 2.18 36.36 1.14
C GLY A 71 1.85 36.10 -0.34
N GLN A 72 1.35 34.92 -0.70
CA GLN A 72 0.73 34.74 -2.02
C GLN A 72 -0.70 35.31 -2.02
N ALA A 73 -1.00 36.16 -3.01
CA ALA A 73 -2.33 36.72 -3.16
C ALA A 73 -3.38 35.58 -3.31
N PRO A 74 -4.66 35.78 -2.93
CA PRO A 74 -5.73 34.79 -3.05
C PRO A 74 -5.96 34.18 -4.45
N ALA A 75 -5.23 34.62 -5.48
CA ALA A 75 -5.45 34.33 -6.89
C ALA A 75 -4.59 33.19 -7.48
N ASP A 76 -3.57 32.68 -6.80
CA ASP A 76 -2.69 31.61 -7.34
C ASP A 76 -3.25 30.20 -7.12
N TYR A 77 -4.47 29.97 -7.63
CA TYR A 77 -5.12 28.66 -7.60
C TYR A 77 -4.23 27.56 -8.20
N LEU A 78 -3.45 27.87 -9.24
CA LEU A 78 -2.51 26.97 -9.89
C LEU A 78 -1.45 26.41 -8.93
N ALA A 79 -0.91 27.23 -8.03
CA ALA A 79 0.10 26.81 -7.06
C ALA A 79 -0.50 25.86 -6.01
N ARG A 80 -1.72 26.15 -5.55
CA ARG A 80 -2.46 25.29 -4.58
C ARG A 80 -2.78 23.92 -5.18
N TRP A 81 -3.26 23.89 -6.43
CA TRP A 81 -3.51 22.63 -7.14
C TRP A 81 -2.23 21.83 -7.39
N ALA A 82 -1.11 22.50 -7.66
CA ALA A 82 0.19 21.83 -7.80
C ALA A 82 0.66 21.21 -6.47
N GLY A 83 0.50 21.91 -5.35
CA GLY A 83 0.81 21.39 -3.99
C GLY A 83 -0.05 20.18 -3.62
N LEU A 84 -1.36 20.24 -3.90
CA LEU A 84 -2.26 19.08 -3.76
C LEU A 84 -1.82 17.92 -4.65
N GLY A 85 -1.47 18.19 -5.90
CA GLY A 85 -0.96 17.19 -6.85
C GLY A 85 0.30 16.50 -6.35
N ARG A 86 1.26 17.24 -5.79
CA ARG A 86 2.49 16.68 -5.18
C ARG A 86 2.17 15.81 -3.96
N THR A 87 1.26 16.26 -3.10
CA THR A 87 0.81 15.48 -1.95
C THR A 87 0.16 14.17 -2.38
N LEU A 88 -0.73 14.21 -3.37
CA LEU A 88 -1.36 13.01 -3.95
C LEU A 88 -0.35 12.07 -4.62
N LEU A 89 0.68 12.64 -5.26
CA LEU A 89 1.75 11.88 -5.90
C LEU A 89 2.55 11.07 -4.89
N LEU A 90 2.83 11.62 -3.70
CA LEU A 90 3.50 10.93 -2.59
C LEU A 90 2.57 10.01 -1.80
N PHE A 91 1.27 10.33 -1.76
CA PHE A 91 0.26 9.46 -1.18
C PHE A 91 0.16 8.12 -1.91
N ALA A 92 0.21 8.15 -3.25
CA ALA A 92 0.07 6.97 -4.10
C ALA A 92 1.01 5.79 -3.70
N PRO A 93 2.35 5.95 -3.58
CA PRO A 93 3.25 4.87 -3.19
C PRO A 93 3.09 4.43 -1.72
N LEU A 94 2.71 5.31 -0.80
CA LEU A 94 2.37 4.94 0.58
C LEU A 94 1.12 4.04 0.61
N LEU A 95 0.06 4.50 -0.04
CA LEU A 95 -1.19 3.73 -0.19
C LEU A 95 -0.94 2.41 -0.90
N TRP A 96 -0.10 2.41 -1.94
CA TRP A 96 0.23 1.20 -2.68
C TRP A 96 0.99 0.19 -1.82
N THR A 97 1.96 0.66 -1.04
CA THR A 97 2.70 -0.17 -0.08
C THR A 97 1.75 -0.80 0.94
N TRP A 98 0.84 0.00 1.50
CA TRP A 98 -0.21 -0.48 2.42
C TRP A 98 -1.09 -1.55 1.76
N THR A 99 -1.58 -1.26 0.56
CA THR A 99 -2.50 -2.15 -0.19
C THR A 99 -1.87 -3.51 -0.44
N ILE A 100 -0.61 -3.54 -0.89
CA ILE A 100 0.11 -4.80 -1.12
C ILE A 100 0.37 -5.53 0.19
N THR A 101 0.72 -4.84 1.28
CA THR A 101 0.89 -5.47 2.60
C THR A 101 -0.41 -6.11 3.08
N ALA A 102 -1.51 -5.36 3.08
CA ALA A 102 -2.83 -5.82 3.51
C ALA A 102 -3.31 -7.00 2.64
N TYR A 103 -3.04 -6.96 1.34
CA TYR A 103 -3.32 -8.08 0.44
C TYR A 103 -2.50 -9.33 0.78
N LEU A 104 -1.20 -9.19 1.01
CA LEU A 104 -0.33 -10.32 1.35
C LEU A 104 -0.72 -10.96 2.69
N THR A 105 -1.07 -10.17 3.69
CA THR A 105 -1.49 -10.67 5.01
C THR A 105 -2.92 -11.23 5.02
N ALA A 106 -3.78 -10.79 4.09
CA ALA A 106 -5.07 -11.43 3.86
C ALA A 106 -4.91 -12.78 3.13
N ARG A 107 -3.96 -12.87 2.19
CA ARG A 107 -3.74 -14.05 1.33
C ARG A 107 -2.99 -15.18 2.03
N PHE A 108 -1.94 -14.84 2.78
CA PHE A 108 -1.04 -15.79 3.44
C PHE A 108 -1.26 -15.81 4.95
N ASP A 109 -0.88 -16.90 5.60
CA ASP A 109 -0.97 -17.05 7.06
C ASP A 109 0.00 -16.04 7.74
N PRO A 110 -0.53 -15.05 8.49
CA PRO A 110 0.29 -14.03 9.13
C PRO A 110 1.12 -14.54 10.32
N ARG A 111 0.94 -15.80 10.72
CA ARG A 111 1.77 -16.46 11.74
C ARG A 111 3.08 -17.01 11.15
N THR A 112 3.24 -17.00 9.82
CA THR A 112 4.46 -17.47 9.19
C THR A 112 5.60 -16.47 9.43
N PRO A 113 6.81 -16.94 9.83
CA PRO A 113 7.92 -16.05 10.16
C PRO A 113 8.44 -15.28 8.95
N ALA A 114 8.19 -15.76 7.73
CA ALA A 114 8.51 -15.06 6.50
C ALA A 114 7.59 -13.84 6.29
N LEU A 115 6.27 -14.00 6.49
CA LEU A 115 5.32 -12.90 6.35
C LEU A 115 5.51 -11.86 7.46
N GLN A 116 5.73 -12.27 8.71
CA GLN A 116 6.01 -11.34 9.81
C GLN A 116 7.26 -10.50 9.56
N ARG A 117 8.37 -11.12 9.14
CA ARG A 117 9.60 -10.39 8.77
C ARG A 117 9.37 -9.44 7.61
N SER A 118 8.65 -9.89 6.57
CA SER A 118 8.29 -9.05 5.43
C SER A 118 7.45 -7.83 5.84
N THR A 119 6.45 -8.00 6.71
CA THR A 119 5.61 -6.90 7.20
C THR A 119 6.40 -5.94 8.06
N LEU A 120 7.30 -6.45 8.91
CA LEU A 120 8.17 -5.61 9.72
C LEU A 120 9.14 -4.78 8.86
N VAL A 121 9.76 -5.39 7.85
CA VAL A 121 10.60 -4.66 6.87
C VAL A 121 9.78 -3.59 6.14
N ALA A 122 8.53 -3.90 5.76
CA ALA A 122 7.64 -2.92 5.14
C ALA A 122 7.30 -1.77 6.10
N ALA A 123 7.15 -2.04 7.41
CA ALA A 123 6.94 -0.98 8.40
C ALA A 123 8.15 -0.06 8.47
N PHE A 124 9.36 -0.60 8.58
CA PHE A 124 10.59 0.21 8.55
C PHE A 124 10.75 1.00 7.24
N ALA A 125 10.41 0.41 6.09
CA ALA A 125 10.44 1.12 4.82
C ALA A 125 9.46 2.30 4.81
N VAL A 126 8.23 2.11 5.28
CA VAL A 126 7.21 3.16 5.38
C VAL A 126 7.64 4.26 6.36
N LEU A 127 8.29 3.90 7.47
CA LEU A 127 8.86 4.88 8.40
C LEU A 127 9.87 5.80 7.70
N ILE A 128 10.82 5.22 6.97
CA ILE A 128 11.85 5.99 6.24
C ILE A 128 11.23 6.81 5.11
N MET A 129 10.24 6.25 4.40
CA MET A 129 9.48 7.00 3.41
C MET A 129 8.81 8.21 4.05
N GLY A 130 8.09 8.02 5.17
CA GLY A 130 7.41 9.09 5.90
C GLY A 130 8.35 10.19 6.38
N THR A 131 9.54 9.85 6.88
CA THR A 131 10.55 10.86 7.26
C THR A 131 11.19 11.57 6.07
N SER A 132 11.20 10.94 4.89
CA SER A 132 11.71 11.52 3.65
C SER A 132 10.71 12.44 2.96
N VAL A 133 9.41 12.35 3.29
CA VAL A 133 8.33 13.13 2.64
C VAL A 133 8.60 14.64 2.62
N PRO A 134 8.97 15.31 3.74
CA PRO A 134 9.21 16.76 3.73
C PRO A 134 10.32 17.20 2.78
N HIS A 135 11.22 16.29 2.41
CA HIS A 135 12.38 16.55 1.54
C HIS A 135 12.26 15.80 0.21
N ALA A 136 11.08 15.25 -0.10
CA ALA A 136 10.91 14.37 -1.25
C ALA A 136 11.14 15.10 -2.58
N PHE A 137 10.98 16.43 -2.63
CA PHE A 137 11.25 17.25 -3.81
C PHE A 137 12.59 18.02 -3.72
N ASP A 138 13.40 17.78 -2.68
CA ASP A 138 14.64 18.51 -2.38
C ASP A 138 15.91 17.74 -2.79
N GLY A 139 15.87 17.02 -3.92
CA GLY A 139 17.00 16.22 -4.42
C GLY A 139 17.26 14.97 -3.55
N ALA A 140 18.11 15.08 -2.53
CA ALA A 140 18.58 13.93 -1.74
C ALA A 140 17.45 13.17 -1.02
N GLY A 141 16.42 13.87 -0.54
CA GLY A 141 15.25 13.25 0.08
C GLY A 141 14.37 12.49 -0.93
N GLY A 142 14.27 12.97 -2.16
CA GLY A 142 13.54 12.31 -3.24
C GLY A 142 14.14 10.96 -3.64
N LEU A 143 15.46 10.88 -3.74
CA LEU A 143 16.15 9.61 -3.99
C LEU A 143 15.94 8.62 -2.84
N SER A 144 16.02 9.08 -1.60
CA SER A 144 15.85 8.23 -0.41
C SER A 144 14.46 7.60 -0.38
N PHE A 145 13.42 8.41 -0.61
CA PHE A 145 12.05 7.96 -0.73
C PHE A 145 11.88 6.91 -1.86
N ALA A 146 12.34 7.24 -3.06
CA ALA A 146 12.22 6.40 -4.25
C ALA A 146 12.95 5.06 -4.11
N LEU A 147 14.17 5.08 -3.56
CA LEU A 147 15.00 3.90 -3.36
C LEU A 147 14.33 2.95 -2.36
N VAL A 148 13.90 3.46 -1.21
CA VAL A 148 13.28 2.65 -0.15
C VAL A 148 11.97 2.04 -0.63
N TYR A 149 11.12 2.82 -1.31
CA TYR A 149 9.90 2.30 -1.92
C TYR A 149 10.20 1.16 -2.89
N THR A 150 11.12 1.39 -3.84
CA THR A 150 11.46 0.42 -4.89
C THR A 150 12.04 -0.87 -4.31
N LEU A 151 13.00 -0.76 -3.38
CA LEU A 151 13.63 -1.90 -2.74
C LEU A 151 12.62 -2.71 -1.92
N ASN A 152 11.74 -2.05 -1.18
CA ASN A 152 10.69 -2.72 -0.41
C ASN A 152 9.73 -3.50 -1.34
N GLN A 153 9.26 -2.87 -2.42
CA GLN A 153 8.29 -3.49 -3.33
C GLN A 153 8.90 -4.66 -4.12
N VAL A 154 10.06 -4.46 -4.72
CA VAL A 154 10.74 -5.48 -5.54
C VAL A 154 11.29 -6.59 -4.67
N GLY A 155 12.01 -6.24 -3.59
CA GLY A 155 12.64 -7.20 -2.68
C GLY A 155 11.62 -8.13 -2.03
N ARG A 156 10.50 -7.58 -1.55
CA ARG A 156 9.42 -8.38 -0.96
C ARG A 156 8.84 -9.37 -1.96
N LEU A 157 8.51 -8.94 -3.16
CA LEU A 157 7.94 -9.84 -4.16
C LEU A 157 8.93 -10.92 -4.61
N LEU A 158 10.22 -10.61 -4.70
CA LEU A 158 11.26 -11.61 -4.98
C LEU A 158 11.30 -12.70 -3.90
N ILE A 159 11.18 -12.33 -2.62
CA ILE A 159 11.09 -13.30 -1.52
C ILE A 159 9.87 -14.20 -1.71
N PHE A 160 8.70 -13.65 -2.05
CA PHE A 160 7.50 -14.46 -2.32
C PHE A 160 7.65 -15.35 -3.55
N VAL A 161 8.29 -14.87 -4.63
CA VAL A 161 8.60 -15.70 -5.81
C VAL A 161 9.45 -16.90 -5.40
N TYR A 162 10.49 -16.67 -4.60
CA TYR A 162 11.38 -17.73 -4.11
C TYR A 162 10.64 -18.75 -3.24
N ILE A 163 9.84 -18.27 -2.28
CA ILE A 163 9.11 -19.14 -1.33
C ILE A 163 8.00 -19.95 -2.02
N ILE A 164 7.28 -19.35 -2.98
CA ILE A 164 6.14 -19.99 -3.65
C ILE A 164 6.61 -21.00 -4.71
N GLY A 165 7.78 -20.80 -5.31
CA GLY A 165 8.38 -21.72 -6.26
C GLY A 165 7.51 -21.97 -7.50
N ALA A 166 7.43 -23.24 -7.94
CA ALA A 166 6.77 -23.65 -9.18
C ALA A 166 5.22 -23.58 -9.17
N HIS A 167 4.61 -23.07 -8.09
CA HIS A 167 3.16 -22.92 -8.02
C HIS A 167 2.66 -21.91 -9.09
N PRO A 168 1.43 -22.02 -9.63
CA PRO A 168 0.92 -21.11 -10.67
C PRO A 168 0.87 -19.65 -10.22
N LEU A 169 0.76 -19.43 -8.91
CA LEU A 169 0.86 -18.11 -8.29
C LEU A 169 2.27 -17.50 -8.40
N GLY A 170 3.33 -18.32 -8.47
CA GLY A 170 4.70 -17.83 -8.66
C GLY A 170 4.83 -17.02 -9.95
N ARG A 171 4.18 -17.45 -11.04
CA ARG A 171 4.15 -16.70 -12.31
C ARG A 171 3.47 -15.34 -12.19
N LEU A 172 2.45 -15.20 -11.33
CA LEU A 172 1.83 -13.92 -11.06
C LEU A 172 2.80 -12.98 -10.34
N TYR A 173 3.44 -13.47 -9.27
CA TYR A 173 4.38 -12.66 -8.51
C TYR A 173 5.60 -12.27 -9.33
N VAL A 174 6.13 -13.15 -10.19
CA VAL A 174 7.19 -12.79 -11.16
C VAL A 174 6.74 -11.63 -12.06
N ARG A 175 5.50 -11.67 -12.60
CA ARG A 175 4.97 -10.58 -13.43
C ARG A 175 4.89 -9.28 -12.65
N ALA A 176 4.36 -9.33 -11.42
CA ALA A 176 4.25 -8.17 -10.56
C ALA A 176 5.64 -7.60 -10.21
N THR A 177 6.64 -8.44 -9.90
CA THR A 177 8.01 -8.00 -9.66
C THR A 177 8.61 -7.27 -10.85
N VAL A 178 8.43 -7.78 -12.07
CA VAL A 178 8.94 -7.12 -13.29
C VAL A 178 8.32 -5.73 -13.44
N TRP A 179 7.00 -5.62 -13.29
CA TRP A 179 6.33 -4.33 -13.42
C TRP A 179 6.69 -3.35 -12.30
N LEU A 180 6.83 -3.81 -11.05
CA LEU A 180 7.31 -2.97 -9.96
C LEU A 180 8.78 -2.57 -10.12
N ALA A 181 9.59 -3.38 -10.80
CA ALA A 181 10.95 -2.98 -11.15
C ALA A 181 10.95 -1.90 -12.24
N VAL A 182 10.05 -1.97 -13.22
CA VAL A 182 9.86 -0.93 -14.24
C VAL A 182 9.36 0.37 -13.59
N GLY A 183 8.32 0.31 -12.76
CA GLY A 183 7.83 1.46 -12.00
C GLY A 183 8.91 2.02 -11.06
N GLY A 184 9.64 1.13 -10.39
CA GLY A 184 10.78 1.46 -9.54
C GLY A 184 11.91 2.19 -10.27
N ALA A 185 12.19 1.84 -11.53
CA ALA A 185 13.15 2.57 -12.35
C ALA A 185 12.70 4.02 -12.58
N PHE A 186 11.41 4.26 -12.85
CA PHE A 186 10.87 5.62 -12.96
C PHE A 186 10.92 6.37 -11.62
N TRP A 187 10.63 5.72 -10.49
CA TRP A 187 10.77 6.32 -9.17
C TRP A 187 12.21 6.76 -8.90
N ILE A 188 13.18 5.87 -9.12
CA ILE A 188 14.61 6.14 -8.87
C ILE A 188 15.13 7.22 -9.82
N LEU A 189 14.83 7.12 -11.12
CA LEU A 189 15.22 8.16 -12.09
C LEU A 189 14.62 9.50 -11.71
N GLY A 190 13.35 9.54 -11.28
CA GLY A 190 12.72 10.75 -10.77
C GLY A 190 13.44 11.31 -9.53
N GLY A 191 13.79 10.45 -8.57
CA GLY A 191 14.51 10.85 -7.36
C GLY A 191 15.96 11.32 -7.61
N LEU A 192 16.55 10.98 -8.76
CA LEU A 192 17.85 11.52 -9.21
C LEU A 192 17.72 12.88 -9.90
N THR A 193 16.49 13.33 -10.17
CA THR A 193 16.20 14.61 -10.80
C THR A 193 15.49 15.54 -9.82
N THR A 194 15.28 16.80 -10.22
CA THR A 194 14.54 17.80 -9.44
C THR A 194 13.51 18.53 -10.30
N GLY A 195 12.58 19.25 -9.65
CA GLY A 195 11.60 20.10 -10.34
C GLY A 195 10.62 19.32 -11.21
N GLY A 196 10.32 19.83 -12.41
CA GLY A 196 9.29 19.26 -13.29
C GLY A 196 9.60 17.85 -13.79
N ALA A 197 10.87 17.54 -14.07
CA ALA A 197 11.28 16.22 -14.56
C ALA A 197 11.00 15.12 -13.52
N GLN A 198 11.28 15.40 -12.25
CA GLN A 198 10.98 14.50 -11.14
C GLN A 198 9.49 14.18 -11.06
N VAL A 199 8.64 15.22 -11.13
CA VAL A 199 7.18 15.06 -11.06
C VAL A 199 6.66 14.22 -12.23
N VAL A 200 7.11 14.48 -13.45
CA VAL A 200 6.69 13.72 -14.63
C VAL A 200 7.10 12.25 -14.51
N LEU A 201 8.34 11.97 -14.09
CA LEU A 201 8.82 10.60 -13.91
C LEU A 201 8.04 9.85 -12.83
N TRP A 202 7.72 10.51 -11.72
CA TRP A 202 6.92 9.90 -10.65
C TRP A 202 5.45 9.69 -11.06
N ILE A 203 4.86 10.59 -11.85
CA ILE A 203 3.52 10.37 -12.43
C ILE A 203 3.53 9.13 -13.33
N LEU A 204 4.55 8.99 -14.19
CA LEU A 204 4.72 7.80 -15.02
C LEU A 204 4.88 6.54 -14.16
N ALA A 205 5.63 6.63 -13.06
CA ALA A 205 5.80 5.53 -12.11
C ALA A 205 4.46 5.09 -11.50
N VAL A 206 3.62 6.04 -11.06
CA VAL A 206 2.26 5.77 -10.56
C VAL A 206 1.38 5.13 -11.63
N ILE A 207 1.39 5.67 -12.86
CA ILE A 207 0.62 5.11 -13.98
C ILE A 207 1.05 3.66 -14.26
N VAL A 208 2.35 3.38 -14.21
CA VAL A 208 2.89 2.03 -14.38
C VAL A 208 2.44 1.11 -13.25
N ASP A 209 2.64 1.49 -12.00
CA ASP A 209 2.32 0.65 -10.83
C ASP A 209 0.82 0.31 -10.77
N PHE A 210 -0.04 1.32 -10.88
CA PHE A 210 -1.50 1.13 -10.81
C PHE A 210 -2.07 0.55 -12.10
N GLY A 211 -1.59 1.01 -13.26
CA GLY A 211 -2.04 0.53 -14.56
C GLY A 211 -1.70 -0.95 -14.78
N ALA A 212 -0.48 -1.36 -14.43
CA ALA A 212 -0.08 -2.76 -14.52
C ALA A 212 -0.92 -3.65 -13.60
N ALA A 213 -1.21 -3.21 -12.37
CA ALA A 213 -2.10 -3.93 -11.47
C ALA A 213 -3.52 -4.04 -12.02
N ARG A 214 -4.07 -2.97 -12.59
CA ARG A 214 -5.43 -2.94 -13.15
C ARG A 214 -5.59 -3.82 -14.38
N LEU A 215 -4.54 -3.91 -15.19
CA LEU A 215 -4.48 -4.75 -16.38
C LEU A 215 -4.13 -6.22 -16.09
N GLY A 216 -3.91 -6.58 -14.82
CA GLY A 216 -3.58 -7.94 -14.40
C GLY A 216 -2.15 -8.36 -14.76
N TRP A 217 -1.21 -7.42 -14.71
CA TRP A 217 0.22 -7.62 -14.95
C TRP A 217 0.51 -8.30 -16.29
N PRO A 218 0.14 -7.68 -17.43
CA PRO A 218 0.37 -8.27 -18.75
C PRO A 218 1.87 -8.41 -19.01
N LEU A 219 2.34 -9.58 -19.43
CA LEU A 219 3.70 -9.73 -19.96
C LEU A 219 3.68 -10.28 -21.40
N PRO A 220 4.57 -9.80 -22.31
CA PRO A 220 4.55 -10.10 -23.75
C PRO A 220 4.61 -11.58 -24.16
N ARG A 221 4.81 -12.52 -23.23
CA ARG A 221 4.87 -13.97 -23.50
C ARG A 221 4.02 -14.82 -22.55
N LEU A 222 3.51 -14.21 -21.50
CA LEU A 222 2.86 -14.89 -20.39
C LEU A 222 1.34 -14.58 -20.34
N GLY A 223 0.88 -13.65 -21.18
CA GLY A 223 -0.51 -13.18 -21.19
C GLY A 223 -0.85 -12.36 -19.94
N ARG A 224 -2.15 -12.12 -19.71
CA ARG A 224 -2.67 -11.47 -18.49
C ARG A 224 -2.88 -12.51 -17.38
N GLY A 225 -2.59 -12.15 -16.14
CA GLY A 225 -3.04 -12.94 -14.98
C GLY A 225 -4.54 -12.73 -14.82
N ARG A 226 -5.34 -13.80 -14.83
CA ARG A 226 -6.80 -13.70 -14.59
C ARG A 226 -7.03 -12.96 -13.26
N GLN A 227 -7.97 -12.03 -13.26
CA GLN A 227 -8.28 -11.07 -12.18
C GLN A 227 -8.66 -11.69 -10.81
N ALA A 228 -8.65 -13.01 -10.68
CA ALA A 228 -8.90 -13.79 -9.45
C ALA A 228 -7.89 -13.54 -8.31
N VAL A 229 -6.94 -12.64 -8.50
CA VAL A 229 -5.97 -12.20 -7.48
C VAL A 229 -6.69 -11.39 -6.41
N TRP A 230 -7.52 -10.41 -6.81
CA TRP A 230 -8.18 -9.48 -5.89
C TRP A 230 -9.54 -9.98 -5.38
N GLU A 231 -10.07 -11.06 -5.95
CA GLU A 231 -11.39 -11.61 -5.60
C GLU A 231 -11.42 -12.28 -4.22
N MET A 232 -10.26 -12.61 -3.64
CA MET A 232 -10.17 -13.26 -2.34
C MET A 232 -9.92 -12.23 -1.24
N ALA A 233 -10.93 -12.04 -0.39
CA ALA A 233 -10.95 -11.30 0.89
C ALA A 233 -11.36 -9.80 0.91
N PRO A 234 -12.52 -9.42 0.33
CA PRO A 234 -13.13 -8.10 0.60
C PRO A 234 -13.34 -7.83 2.09
N HIS A 235 -13.70 -8.86 2.86
CA HIS A 235 -14.01 -8.71 4.29
C HIS A 235 -12.78 -8.39 5.15
N HIS A 236 -11.63 -8.98 4.85
CA HIS A 236 -10.39 -8.70 5.60
C HIS A 236 -9.80 -7.32 5.27
N LEU A 237 -9.97 -6.85 4.04
CA LEU A 237 -9.57 -5.48 3.71
C LEU A 237 -10.42 -4.49 4.51
N ALA A 238 -11.72 -4.71 4.64
CA ALA A 238 -12.60 -3.86 5.46
C ALA A 238 -12.16 -3.82 6.93
N GLU A 239 -11.80 -4.97 7.52
CA GLU A 239 -11.23 -5.03 8.89
C GLU A 239 -9.95 -4.19 9.02
N ARG A 240 -9.06 -4.26 8.02
CA ARG A 240 -7.82 -3.48 8.02
C ARG A 240 -8.05 -1.99 7.85
N TYR A 241 -8.99 -1.59 7.00
CA TYR A 241 -9.40 -0.19 6.90
C TYR A 241 -9.99 0.32 8.22
N GLN A 242 -10.79 -0.50 8.91
CA GLN A 242 -11.33 -0.14 10.22
C GLN A 242 -10.20 0.04 11.26
N GLN A 243 -9.22 -0.87 11.28
CA GLN A 243 -8.06 -0.78 12.17
C GLN A 243 -7.23 0.47 11.91
N LEU A 244 -6.90 0.73 10.64
CA LEU A 244 -6.15 1.92 10.24
C LEU A 244 -6.90 3.20 10.63
N MET A 245 -8.22 3.25 10.42
CA MET A 245 -9.06 4.40 10.77
C MET A 245 -9.10 4.63 12.28
N LEU A 246 -9.24 3.57 13.09
CA LEU A 246 -9.24 3.68 14.55
C LEU A 246 -7.90 4.21 15.08
N ILE A 247 -6.79 3.76 14.50
CA ILE A 247 -5.45 4.25 14.88
C ILE A 247 -5.27 5.71 14.47
N ALA A 248 -5.66 6.07 13.24
CA ALA A 248 -5.57 7.45 12.75
C ALA A 248 -6.41 8.42 13.59
N LEU A 249 -7.63 8.02 13.97
CA LEU A 249 -8.46 8.77 14.89
C LEU A 249 -7.81 8.90 16.26
N GLY A 250 -7.22 7.81 16.78
CA GLY A 250 -6.50 7.82 18.05
C GLY A 250 -5.30 8.79 18.05
N GLU A 251 -4.50 8.80 16.99
CA GLU A 251 -3.38 9.72 16.85
C GLU A 251 -3.85 11.19 16.75
N THR A 252 -4.94 11.43 16.03
CA THR A 252 -5.54 12.78 15.94
C THR A 252 -6.04 13.28 17.30
N ILE A 253 -6.77 12.43 18.05
CA ILE A 253 -7.24 12.76 19.41
C ILE A 253 -6.04 13.02 20.33
N LEU A 254 -4.98 12.21 20.26
CA LEU A 254 -3.76 12.40 21.04
C LEU A 254 -3.08 13.73 20.72
N ALA A 255 -2.94 14.08 19.44
CA ALA A 255 -2.36 15.35 19.01
C ALA A 255 -3.14 16.56 19.52
N VAL A 256 -4.48 16.51 19.44
CA VAL A 256 -5.36 17.54 20.01
C VAL A 256 -5.19 17.63 21.52
N GLY A 257 -5.17 16.49 22.23
CA GLY A 257 -4.97 16.43 23.68
C GLY A 257 -3.64 17.05 24.12
N ILE A 258 -2.53 16.74 23.43
CA ILE A 258 -1.21 17.34 23.69
C ILE A 258 -1.26 18.85 23.48
N THR A 259 -1.94 19.33 22.43
CA THR A 259 -2.07 20.76 22.15
C THR A 259 -2.83 21.47 23.27
N PHE A 260 -3.91 20.88 23.78
CA PHE A 260 -4.67 21.45 24.90
C PHE A 260 -3.89 21.48 26.21
N THR A 261 -3.11 20.45 26.52
CA THR A 261 -2.31 20.43 27.76
C THR A 261 -1.13 21.39 27.68
N THR A 262 -0.46 21.52 26.53
CA THR A 262 0.65 22.47 26.35
C THR A 262 0.20 23.93 26.24
N ASN A 263 -0.98 24.23 25.68
CA ASN A 263 -1.50 25.61 25.64
C ASN A 263 -2.09 26.09 26.97
N LYS A 264 -2.44 25.18 27.90
CA LYS A 264 -2.96 25.55 29.22
C LYS A 264 -1.93 26.30 30.08
N ASP A 265 -0.63 26.09 29.81
CA ASP A 265 0.46 26.74 30.53
C ASP A 265 0.81 28.14 29.98
N ARG A 266 0.06 28.65 28.99
CA ARG A 266 0.19 30.02 28.46
C ARG A 266 -1.06 30.85 28.78
N PRO A 267 -1.01 31.81 29.72
CA PRO A 267 -2.13 32.72 29.96
C PRO A 267 -2.33 33.65 28.76
N GLY A 268 -3.29 33.32 27.89
CA GLY A 268 -3.65 34.10 26.68
C GLY A 268 -3.97 33.30 25.41
N GLY A 269 -3.83 31.96 25.40
CA GLY A 269 -3.87 31.15 24.16
C GLY A 269 -5.23 30.99 23.45
N TYR A 270 -6.34 31.50 24.00
CA TYR A 270 -7.68 31.28 23.43
C TYR A 270 -8.03 32.19 22.24
N GLU A 271 -7.28 33.26 21.97
CA GLU A 271 -7.53 34.14 20.81
C GLU A 271 -7.09 33.51 19.47
N SER A 272 -6.24 32.48 19.49
CA SER A 272 -5.71 31.84 18.28
C SER A 272 -6.68 30.84 17.60
N LEU A 273 -7.72 30.39 18.30
CA LEU A 273 -8.71 29.45 17.77
C LEU A 273 -9.73 30.12 16.82
N GLY A 274 -9.89 31.43 16.89
CA GLY A 274 -10.75 32.20 15.96
C GLY A 274 -10.12 32.48 14.60
N LEU A 275 -8.79 32.31 14.46
CA LEU A 275 -8.05 32.64 13.23
C LEU A 275 -7.62 31.43 12.40
N LEU A 276 -7.72 30.22 12.94
CA LEU A 276 -7.37 28.97 12.22
C LEU A 276 -8.60 28.20 11.69
N THR A 277 -9.80 28.77 11.84
CA THR A 277 -11.04 28.21 11.28
C THR A 277 -11.77 29.15 10.29
N ALA A 278 -11.08 30.18 9.78
CA ALA A 278 -11.59 31.08 8.74
C ALA A 278 -10.74 31.00 7.46
#